data_AF-B4DGY8-F1
#
_entry.id   AF-B4DGY8-F1
#
_cell.length_a   1.000
_cell.length_b   1.000
_cell.length_c   1.000
_cell.angle_alpha   90.00
_cell.angle_beta   90.00
_cell.angle_gamma   90.00
#
_symmetry.space_group_name_H-M   'P 1'
#
loop_
_entity.id
_entity.type
_entity.pdbx_description
1 polymer ?
#
loop_
_entity_poly.entity_id
_entity_poly.type
_entity_poly.pdbx_seq_one_letter_code
_entity_poly.pdbx_strand_id
1 'polypeptide(L)'
;MESALAVPRLPPHDPGTPVLSVVDMHTGGEPLRIVLAGCPEVSGPTLLAKRRYMRQHLDHVRRRLMFEPRGHRDMYGAVLVPSELPDAHLGVLFLHNEGYSSMCGHAVLALGRFALDFGLVPAPPAGTREARVNIHCPCGLVTAFVACEDGRSHGPVRFHSVPAFVLATGNGRDLSSPGQSCNRDATNYINGFSGLELWQLTYSANPCN
;
A
#
# COMPACT_ATOMS: atom_id res chain seq x y z
N MET A 1 -22.51 -22.89 26.38
CA MET A 1 -23.42 -21.74 26.36
C MET A 1 -22.58 -20.51 26.03
N GLU A 2 -22.23 -20.40 24.75
CA GLU A 2 -21.25 -19.43 24.27
C GLU A 2 -21.96 -18.09 24.08
N SER A 3 -21.64 -17.13 24.96
CA SER A 3 -22.14 -15.77 24.89
C SER A 3 -21.60 -15.13 23.62
N ALA A 4 -22.41 -15.12 22.56
CA ALA A 4 -22.16 -14.31 21.38
C ALA A 4 -21.97 -12.86 21.86
N LEU A 5 -20.72 -12.37 21.82
CA LEU A 5 -20.41 -10.98 22.12
C LEU A 5 -21.30 -10.11 21.23
N ALA A 6 -22.15 -9.30 21.86
CA ALA A 6 -23.08 -8.44 21.14
C ALA A 6 -22.30 -7.58 20.15
N VAL A 7 -22.74 -7.57 18.89
CA VAL A 7 -22.17 -6.70 17.86
C VAL A 7 -22.15 -5.28 18.44
N PRO A 8 -20.97 -4.64 18.57
CA PRO A 8 -20.88 -3.31 19.14
C PRO A 8 -21.85 -2.38 18.41
N ARG A 9 -22.72 -1.70 19.15
CA ARG A 9 -23.58 -0.67 18.55
C ARG A 9 -22.67 0.40 17.98
N LEU A 10 -22.74 0.57 16.66
CA LEU A 10 -21.99 1.62 15.98
C LEU A 10 -22.41 3.00 16.52
N PRO A 11 -21.49 3.97 16.61
CA PRO A 11 -21.86 5.35 16.89
C PRO A 11 -22.92 5.86 15.90
N PRO A 12 -23.69 6.90 16.26
CA PRO A 12 -24.62 7.54 15.34
C PRO A 12 -23.91 7.89 14.02
N HIS A 13 -24.46 7.39 12.91
CA HIS A 13 -23.98 7.62 11.56
C HIS A 13 -25.16 7.77 10.61
N ASP A 14 -24.93 8.41 9.47
CA ASP A 14 -25.89 8.46 8.38
C ASP A 14 -26.14 7.03 7.83
N PRO A 15 -27.37 6.50 7.89
CA PRO A 15 -27.69 5.17 7.38
C PRO A 15 -27.47 5.03 5.86
N GLY A 16 -27.51 6.14 5.11
CA GLY A 16 -27.24 6.14 3.67
C GLY A 16 -25.76 6.01 3.32
N THR A 17 -24.89 6.08 4.33
CA THR A 17 -23.44 6.05 4.18
C THR A 17 -22.88 4.70 4.65
N PRO A 18 -22.25 3.89 3.77
CA PRO A 18 -21.65 2.62 4.16
C PRO A 18 -20.60 2.75 5.27
N VAL A 19 -20.67 1.83 6.23
CA VAL A 19 -19.68 1.70 7.31
C VAL A 19 -18.45 0.99 6.75
N LEU A 20 -17.29 1.63 6.86
CA LEU A 20 -16.02 1.06 6.43
C LEU A 20 -15.38 0.30 7.59
N SER A 21 -15.16 -1.01 7.41
CA SER A 21 -14.34 -1.82 8.31
C SER A 21 -12.91 -1.84 7.81
N VAL A 22 -11.95 -1.65 8.71
CA VAL A 22 -10.53 -1.56 8.37
C VAL A 22 -9.66 -2.32 9.37
N VAL A 23 -8.47 -2.72 8.92
CA VAL A 23 -7.36 -3.19 9.76
C VAL A 23 -6.19 -2.24 9.56
N ASP A 24 -5.70 -1.68 10.65
CA ASP A 24 -4.51 -0.83 10.62
C ASP A 24 -3.27 -1.69 10.96
N MET A 25 -2.24 -1.56 10.14
CA MET A 25 -0.93 -2.17 10.32
C MET A 25 0.15 -1.10 10.17
N HIS A 26 1.40 -1.43 10.50
CA HIS A 26 2.53 -0.56 10.19
C HIS A 26 3.75 -1.39 9.79
N THR A 27 4.62 -0.79 8.99
CA THR A 27 5.93 -1.36 8.62
C THR A 27 6.99 -0.30 8.79
N GLY A 28 7.92 -0.49 9.73
CA GLY A 28 8.98 0.52 9.98
C GLY A 28 8.46 1.87 10.48
N GLY A 29 7.26 1.89 11.06
CA GLY A 29 6.60 3.12 11.54
C GLY A 29 5.63 3.73 10.51
N GLU A 30 5.74 3.36 9.24
CA GLU A 30 4.81 3.80 8.19
C GLU A 30 3.45 3.08 8.33
N PRO A 31 2.33 3.80 8.42
CA PRO A 31 1.01 3.20 8.62
C PRO A 31 0.46 2.62 7.32
N LEU A 32 -0.35 1.56 7.44
CA LEU A 32 -1.18 1.03 6.36
C LEU A 32 -2.57 0.68 6.89
N ARG A 33 -3.59 1.40 6.39
CA ARG A 33 -5.01 1.12 6.64
C ARG A 33 -5.60 0.25 5.53
N ILE A 34 -5.89 -1.00 5.83
CA ILE A 34 -6.43 -1.98 4.88
C ILE A 34 -7.95 -2.03 5.01
N VAL A 35 -8.68 -1.78 3.93
CA VAL A 35 -10.15 -1.84 3.92
C VAL A 35 -10.62 -3.29 3.79
N LEU A 36 -11.40 -3.75 4.77
CA LEU A 36 -12.00 -5.08 4.80
C LEU A 36 -13.40 -5.13 4.19
N ALA A 37 -14.23 -4.12 4.49
CA ALA A 37 -15.64 -4.12 4.11
C ALA A 37 -16.20 -2.69 4.00
N GLY A 38 -17.34 -2.57 3.30
CA GLY A 38 -18.09 -1.32 3.14
C GLY A 38 -17.61 -0.39 2.03
N CYS A 39 -16.52 -0.75 1.33
CA CYS A 39 -16.14 -0.03 0.12
C CYS A 39 -17.19 -0.28 -0.96
N PRO A 40 -17.70 0.76 -1.65
CA PRO A 40 -18.54 0.57 -2.82
C PRO A 40 -17.83 -0.26 -3.89
N GLU A 41 -18.61 -0.94 -4.74
CA GLU A 41 -18.08 -1.78 -5.80
C GLU A 41 -17.18 -0.98 -6.76
N VAL A 42 -15.97 -1.50 -6.99
CA VAL A 42 -14.99 -0.87 -7.88
C VAL A 42 -15.05 -1.52 -9.25
N SER A 43 -15.61 -0.80 -10.22
CA SER A 43 -15.77 -1.30 -11.59
C SER A 43 -14.50 -1.14 -12.43
N GLY A 44 -14.24 -2.12 -13.30
CA GLY A 44 -13.20 -2.03 -14.34
C GLY A 44 -12.58 -3.39 -14.70
N PRO A 45 -12.22 -3.61 -15.98
CA PRO A 45 -11.69 -4.89 -16.43
C PRO A 45 -10.23 -5.14 -15.99
N THR A 46 -9.47 -4.08 -15.71
CA THR A 46 -8.07 -4.15 -15.26
C THR A 46 -7.88 -3.41 -13.95
N LEU A 47 -6.82 -3.72 -13.21
CA LEU A 47 -6.49 -3.03 -11.96
C LEU A 47 -6.31 -1.52 -12.17
N LEU A 48 -5.70 -1.11 -13.29
CA LEU A 48 -5.58 0.30 -13.66
C LEU A 48 -6.93 0.96 -13.99
N ALA A 49 -7.85 0.23 -14.62
CA ALA A 49 -9.21 0.72 -14.85
C ALA A 49 -9.97 0.90 -13.53
N LYS A 50 -9.82 -0.04 -12.59
CA LYS A 50 -10.37 0.04 -11.24
C LYS A 50 -9.80 1.22 -10.45
N ARG A 51 -8.48 1.46 -10.52
CA ARG A 51 -7.83 2.66 -9.94
C ARG A 51 -8.43 3.95 -10.52
N ARG A 52 -8.61 4.02 -11.84
CA ARG A 52 -9.23 5.18 -12.51
C ARG A 52 -10.67 5.38 -12.05
N TYR A 53 -11.44 4.30 -11.95
CA TYR A 53 -12.83 4.33 -11.47
C TYR A 53 -12.92 4.87 -10.04
N MET A 54 -12.11 4.34 -9.11
CA MET A 54 -12.07 4.84 -7.74
C MET A 54 -11.74 6.34 -7.71
N ARG A 55 -10.75 6.78 -8.48
CA ARG A 55 -10.36 8.19 -8.54
C ARG A 55 -11.47 9.09 -9.08
N GLN A 56 -12.23 8.64 -10.06
CA GLN A 56 -13.27 9.45 -10.73
C GLN A 56 -14.60 9.45 -9.97
N HIS A 57 -14.95 8.33 -9.32
CA HIS A 57 -16.29 8.13 -8.77
C HIS A 57 -16.31 7.94 -7.25
N LEU A 58 -15.21 7.43 -6.65
CA LEU A 58 -15.15 7.02 -5.25
C LEU A 58 -14.08 7.75 -4.43
N ASP A 59 -13.61 8.93 -4.87
CA ASP A 59 -12.57 9.68 -4.13
C ASP A 59 -13.00 10.06 -2.71
N HIS A 60 -14.30 10.14 -2.46
CA HIS A 60 -14.85 10.34 -1.11
C HIS A 60 -14.45 9.23 -0.13
N VAL A 61 -14.26 7.99 -0.60
CA VAL A 61 -13.77 6.87 0.22
C VAL A 61 -12.35 7.14 0.67
N ARG A 62 -11.47 7.51 -0.27
CA ARG A 62 -10.08 7.89 0.03
C ARG A 62 -10.02 9.04 1.02
N ARG A 63 -10.74 10.14 0.76
CA ARG A 63 -10.75 11.31 1.65
C ARG A 63 -11.18 10.93 3.06
N ARG A 64 -12.22 10.11 3.21
CA ARG A 64 -12.70 9.66 4.52
C ARG A 64 -11.69 8.80 5.27
N LEU A 65 -10.92 7.98 4.58
CA LEU A 65 -9.93 7.09 5.18
C LEU A 65 -8.62 7.79 5.51
N MET A 66 -8.17 8.72 4.65
CA MET A 66 -6.84 9.33 4.70
C MET A 66 -6.83 10.66 5.44
N PHE A 67 -7.86 11.49 5.31
CA PHE A 67 -7.87 12.82 5.91
C PHE A 67 -8.31 12.81 7.37
N GLU A 68 -7.86 13.83 8.10
CA GLU A 68 -8.40 14.16 9.40
C GLU A 68 -9.94 14.31 9.32
N PRO A 69 -10.68 13.88 10.36
CA PRO A 69 -10.21 13.46 11.67
C PRO A 69 -9.92 11.95 11.80
N ARG A 70 -10.07 11.16 10.74
CA ARG A 70 -9.93 9.69 10.80
C ARG A 70 -8.53 9.20 10.45
N GLY A 71 -7.88 9.88 9.52
CA GLY A 71 -6.48 9.70 9.19
C GLY A 71 -5.66 10.91 9.64
N HIS A 72 -4.56 11.13 8.95
CA HIS A 72 -3.63 12.24 9.15
C HIS A 72 -2.83 12.43 7.85
N ARG A 73 -1.98 13.46 7.80
CA ARG A 73 -1.21 13.82 6.60
C ARG A 73 -0.43 12.66 5.98
N ASP A 74 0.13 11.81 6.83
CA ASP A 74 0.99 10.68 6.45
C ASP A 74 0.25 9.33 6.43
N MET A 75 -1.09 9.34 6.49
CA MET A 75 -1.88 8.11 6.43
C MET A 75 -1.79 7.48 5.03
N TYR A 76 -1.58 6.17 5.01
CA TYR A 76 -1.58 5.35 3.81
C TYR A 76 -2.66 4.28 3.89
N GLY A 77 -3.26 3.93 2.75
CA GLY A 77 -4.35 2.97 2.69
C GLY A 77 -4.25 1.96 1.56
N ALA A 78 -4.99 0.87 1.70
CA ALA A 78 -5.13 -0.16 0.69
C ALA A 78 -6.59 -0.61 0.59
N VAL A 79 -7.13 -0.62 -0.62
CA VAL A 79 -8.42 -1.26 -0.93
C VAL A 79 -8.13 -2.53 -1.71
N LEU A 80 -8.61 -3.66 -1.19
CA LEU A 80 -8.48 -4.95 -1.85
C LEU A 80 -9.53 -5.07 -2.94
N VAL A 81 -9.12 -5.54 -4.11
CA VAL A 81 -10.01 -5.73 -5.27
C VAL A 81 -9.67 -7.04 -6.00
N PRO A 82 -10.62 -7.62 -6.74
CA PRO A 82 -10.31 -8.74 -7.62
C PRO A 82 -9.24 -8.37 -8.64
N SER A 83 -8.30 -9.27 -8.87
CA SER A 83 -7.27 -9.15 -9.89
C SER A 83 -7.71 -9.84 -11.20
N GLU A 84 -7.35 -9.28 -12.34
CA GLU A 84 -7.47 -9.91 -13.65
C GLU A 84 -6.33 -10.90 -13.95
N LEU A 85 -5.25 -10.87 -13.16
CA LEU A 85 -4.13 -11.79 -13.30
C LEU A 85 -4.43 -13.10 -12.54
N PRO A 86 -4.32 -14.27 -13.19
CA PRO A 86 -4.64 -15.56 -12.57
C PRO A 86 -3.67 -15.94 -11.46
N ASP A 87 -2.42 -15.50 -11.55
CA ASP A 87 -1.37 -15.81 -10.57
C ASP A 87 -1.40 -14.92 -9.32
N ALA A 88 -2.28 -13.90 -9.30
CA ALA A 88 -2.38 -12.98 -8.18
C ALA A 88 -3.35 -13.51 -7.12
N HIS A 89 -2.92 -13.60 -5.87
CA HIS A 89 -3.81 -13.97 -4.77
C HIS A 89 -4.73 -12.81 -4.37
N LEU A 90 -4.26 -11.56 -4.52
CA LEU A 90 -5.04 -10.36 -4.27
C LEU A 90 -4.63 -9.22 -5.20
N GLY A 91 -5.60 -8.39 -5.58
CA GLY A 91 -5.36 -7.09 -6.20
C GLY A 91 -5.48 -5.98 -5.16
N VAL A 92 -4.67 -4.92 -5.30
CA VAL A 92 -4.68 -3.81 -4.36
C VAL A 92 -4.67 -2.45 -5.06
N LEU A 93 -5.46 -1.53 -4.53
CA LEU A 93 -5.44 -0.11 -4.89
C LEU A 93 -4.93 0.69 -3.69
N PHE A 94 -3.78 1.31 -3.86
CA PHE A 94 -3.15 2.11 -2.82
C PHE A 94 -3.69 3.53 -2.79
N LEU A 95 -3.92 4.02 -1.57
CA LEU A 95 -4.52 5.32 -1.25
C LEU A 95 -3.54 6.14 -0.41
N HIS A 96 -3.44 7.43 -0.67
CA HIS A 96 -2.72 8.38 0.18
C HIS A 96 -3.39 9.76 0.15
N ASN A 97 -2.83 10.70 0.91
CA ASN A 97 -3.32 12.07 1.05
C ASN A 97 -3.56 12.81 -0.30
N GLU A 98 -2.68 12.62 -1.28
CA GLU A 98 -2.72 13.31 -2.59
C GLU A 98 -3.43 12.51 -3.69
N GLY A 99 -3.77 11.24 -3.42
CA GLY A 99 -4.50 10.42 -4.39
C GLY A 99 -4.21 8.94 -4.28
N TYR A 100 -3.78 8.37 -5.41
CA TYR A 100 -3.60 6.94 -5.60
C TYR A 100 -2.19 6.70 -6.10
N SER A 101 -1.46 5.75 -5.53
CA SER A 101 -0.08 5.44 -5.92
C SER A 101 0.00 4.22 -6.85
N SER A 102 1.19 3.93 -7.38
CA SER A 102 1.41 2.75 -8.23
C SER A 102 1.94 1.53 -7.45
N MET A 103 2.77 1.75 -6.42
CA MET A 103 3.22 0.72 -5.47
C MET A 103 3.82 1.39 -4.23
N CYS A 104 3.82 0.71 -3.08
CA CYS A 104 4.61 1.12 -1.92
C CYS A 104 5.22 -0.08 -1.19
N GLY A 105 6.54 -0.05 -0.97
CA GLY A 105 7.28 -1.18 -0.38
C GLY A 105 6.81 -1.51 1.04
N HIS A 106 6.61 -0.52 1.90
CA HIS A 106 6.11 -0.73 3.27
C HIS A 106 4.75 -1.44 3.25
N ALA A 107 3.90 -1.11 2.27
CA ALA A 107 2.55 -1.63 2.15
C ALA A 107 2.55 -3.06 1.63
N VAL A 108 3.44 -3.40 0.69
CA VAL A 108 3.63 -4.78 0.19
C VAL A 108 4.05 -5.71 1.34
N LEU A 109 4.96 -5.28 2.20
CA LEU A 109 5.40 -6.06 3.35
C LEU A 109 4.25 -6.33 4.33
N ALA A 110 3.48 -5.29 4.67
CA ALA A 110 2.30 -5.42 5.54
C ALA A 110 1.22 -6.31 4.89
N LEU A 111 0.93 -6.13 3.60
CA LEU A 111 -0.07 -6.91 2.86
C LEU A 111 0.31 -8.38 2.73
N GLY A 112 1.59 -8.70 2.57
CA GLY A 112 2.04 -10.09 2.57
C GLY A 112 1.68 -10.78 3.88
N ARG A 113 1.99 -10.12 5.00
CA ARG A 113 1.67 -10.61 6.35
C ARG A 113 0.17 -10.73 6.57
N PHE A 114 -0.56 -9.66 6.25
CA PHE A 114 -2.01 -9.60 6.31
C PHE A 114 -2.67 -10.75 5.53
N ALA A 115 -2.25 -10.96 4.27
CA ALA A 115 -2.86 -11.96 3.41
C ALA A 115 -2.64 -13.39 3.95
N LEU A 116 -1.48 -13.68 4.54
CA LEU A 116 -1.23 -14.95 5.21
C LEU A 116 -2.08 -15.10 6.48
N ASP A 117 -2.00 -14.14 7.39
CA ASP A 117 -2.62 -14.24 8.72
C ASP A 117 -4.15 -14.23 8.69
N PHE A 118 -4.74 -13.55 7.71
CA PHE A 118 -6.19 -13.49 7.52
C PHE A 118 -6.70 -14.57 6.55
N GLY A 119 -5.84 -15.48 6.09
CA GLY A 119 -6.24 -16.61 5.24
C GLY A 119 -6.71 -16.20 3.84
N LEU A 120 -6.18 -15.11 3.29
CA LEU A 120 -6.45 -14.65 1.91
C LEU A 120 -5.61 -15.39 0.86
N VAL A 121 -4.65 -16.20 1.30
CA VAL A 121 -3.87 -17.11 0.47
C VAL A 121 -4.08 -18.55 0.93
N PRO A 122 -3.85 -19.54 0.06
CA PRO A 122 -3.84 -20.94 0.48
C PRO A 122 -2.87 -21.16 1.64
N ALA A 123 -3.32 -21.89 2.67
CA ALA A 123 -2.48 -22.22 3.81
C ALA A 123 -1.23 -22.98 3.31
N PRO A 124 -0.02 -22.54 3.70
CA PRO A 124 1.20 -23.21 3.30
C PRO A 124 1.25 -24.63 3.91
N PRO A 125 1.87 -25.61 3.23
CA PRO A 125 2.03 -26.96 3.77
C PRO A 125 2.71 -26.97 5.15
N ALA A 126 2.42 -27.98 5.97
CA ALA A 126 3.05 -28.12 7.29
C ALA A 126 4.58 -28.13 7.17
N GLY A 127 5.26 -27.41 8.07
CA GLY A 127 6.72 -27.25 8.06
C GLY A 127 7.27 -26.20 7.08
N THR A 128 6.40 -25.54 6.28
CA THR A 128 6.83 -24.39 5.47
C THR A 128 7.33 -23.27 6.36
N ARG A 129 8.52 -22.74 6.04
CA ARG A 129 9.13 -21.62 6.77
C ARG A 129 9.00 -20.27 6.08
N GLU A 130 8.59 -20.26 4.81
CA GLU A 130 8.39 -19.04 4.03
C GLU A 130 7.22 -19.23 3.06
N ALA A 131 6.19 -18.39 3.19
CA ALA A 131 5.02 -18.39 2.33
C ALA A 131 5.15 -17.34 1.22
N ARG A 132 4.76 -17.72 0.00
CA ARG A 132 4.75 -16.82 -1.15
C ARG A 132 3.38 -16.18 -1.33
N VAL A 133 3.33 -14.86 -1.42
CA VAL A 133 2.12 -14.07 -1.65
C VAL A 133 2.29 -13.21 -2.91
N ASN A 134 1.55 -13.53 -3.96
CA ASN A 134 1.52 -12.74 -5.20
C ASN A 134 0.47 -11.64 -5.08
N ILE A 135 0.91 -10.38 -5.12
CA ILE A 135 0.08 -9.18 -4.96
C ILE A 135 0.07 -8.43 -6.29
N HIS A 136 -1.11 -8.25 -6.87
CA HIS A 136 -1.26 -7.43 -8.05
C HIS A 136 -1.39 -5.95 -7.65
N CYS A 137 -0.32 -5.20 -7.91
CA CYS A 137 -0.24 -3.76 -7.69
C CYS A 137 -0.49 -3.02 -9.02
N PRO A 138 -0.84 -1.71 -9.01
CA PRO A 138 -1.01 -0.95 -10.25
C PRO A 138 0.25 -0.90 -11.14
N CYS A 139 1.44 -1.19 -10.59
CA CYS A 139 2.68 -1.32 -11.34
C CYS A 139 2.92 -2.71 -11.97
N GLY A 140 2.08 -3.69 -11.65
CA GLY A 140 2.25 -5.10 -12.03
C GLY A 140 2.29 -6.05 -10.84
N LEU A 141 2.62 -7.31 -11.11
CA LEU A 141 2.67 -8.36 -10.09
C LEU A 141 3.93 -8.23 -9.23
N VAL A 142 3.73 -8.16 -7.91
CA VAL A 142 4.79 -8.11 -6.89
C VAL A 142 4.68 -9.37 -6.04
N THR A 143 5.81 -10.03 -5.77
CA THR A 143 5.83 -11.26 -4.97
C THR A 143 6.42 -10.97 -3.60
N ALA A 144 5.60 -11.06 -2.55
CA ALA A 144 6.06 -11.04 -1.16
C ALA A 144 6.40 -12.46 -0.68
N PHE A 145 7.41 -12.55 0.15
CA PHE A 145 7.85 -13.76 0.83
C PHE A 145 7.81 -13.51 2.33
N VAL A 146 6.95 -14.24 3.02
CA VAL A 146 6.60 -14.02 4.42
C VAL A 146 7.17 -15.19 5.20
N ALA A 147 8.15 -14.94 6.07
CA ALA A 147 8.58 -15.97 7.01
C ALA A 147 7.39 -16.41 7.87
N CYS A 148 7.23 -17.71 8.08
CA CYS A 148 6.06 -18.27 8.73
C CYS A 148 6.37 -19.52 9.55
N GLU A 149 5.50 -19.76 10.53
CA GLU A 149 5.52 -20.92 11.42
C GLU A 149 4.07 -21.29 11.72
N ASP A 150 3.74 -22.59 11.62
CA ASP A 150 2.37 -23.11 11.79
C ASP A 150 1.31 -22.37 10.96
N GLY A 151 1.66 -21.98 9.73
CA GLY A 151 0.78 -21.27 8.81
C GLY A 151 0.50 -19.82 9.17
N ARG A 152 1.17 -19.28 10.20
CA ARG A 152 1.07 -17.87 10.59
C ARG A 152 2.37 -17.14 10.31
N SER A 153 2.27 -15.86 10.04
CA SER A 153 3.47 -15.03 9.81
C SER A 153 4.33 -14.94 11.08
N HIS A 154 5.62 -15.20 10.91
CA HIS A 154 6.61 -15.13 11.97
C HIS A 154 7.94 -14.62 11.41
N GLY A 155 8.45 -13.52 11.95
CA GLY A 155 9.73 -12.95 11.55
C GLY A 155 9.68 -12.03 10.31
N PRO A 156 10.76 -12.00 9.49
CA PRO A 156 10.93 -11.01 8.44
C PRO A 156 10.05 -11.27 7.21
N VAL A 157 9.79 -10.19 6.47
CA VAL A 157 9.12 -10.22 5.18
C VAL A 157 10.03 -9.54 4.16
N ARG A 158 10.13 -10.11 2.96
CA ARG A 158 10.85 -9.54 1.81
C ARG A 158 9.96 -9.58 0.57
N PHE A 159 10.32 -8.87 -0.49
CA PHE A 159 9.57 -8.95 -1.74
C PHE A 159 10.47 -8.81 -2.97
N HIS A 160 10.03 -9.38 -4.08
CA HIS A 160 10.54 -9.07 -5.41
C HIS A 160 9.59 -8.08 -6.06
N SER A 161 10.11 -6.89 -6.34
CA SER A 161 9.41 -5.84 -7.07
C SER A 161 9.36 -6.16 -8.57
N VAL A 162 8.64 -5.32 -9.33
CA VAL A 162 8.74 -5.32 -10.79
C VAL A 162 10.14 -4.82 -11.22
N PRO A 163 10.60 -5.15 -12.45
CA PRO A 163 11.90 -4.68 -12.94
C PRO A 163 12.04 -3.15 -12.81
N ALA A 164 13.14 -2.72 -12.21
CA ALA A 164 13.49 -1.31 -12.05
C ALA A 164 14.73 -1.00 -12.91
N PHE A 165 14.76 0.20 -13.50
CA PHE A 165 15.87 0.64 -14.33
C PHE A 165 16.09 2.15 -14.16
N VAL A 166 17.32 2.59 -14.43
CA VAL A 166 17.65 4.01 -14.46
C VAL A 166 17.19 4.58 -15.80
N LEU A 167 16.35 5.61 -15.76
CA LEU A 167 15.81 6.23 -16.98
C LEU A 167 16.76 7.27 -17.54
N ALA A 168 17.38 8.07 -16.67
CA ALA A 168 18.40 9.04 -17.05
C ALA A 168 19.33 9.34 -15.87
N THR A 169 20.61 9.55 -16.16
CA THR A 169 21.64 9.95 -15.20
C THR A 169 22.18 11.34 -15.53
N GLY A 170 22.67 12.07 -14.53
CA GLY A 170 23.41 13.33 -14.76
C GLY A 170 22.57 14.50 -15.29
N ASN A 171 21.26 14.52 -15.03
CA ASN A 171 20.40 15.62 -15.44
C ASN A 171 20.51 16.78 -14.44
N GLY A 172 21.40 17.73 -14.71
CA GLY A 172 21.41 19.01 -14.03
C GLY A 172 20.13 19.80 -14.34
N ARG A 173 19.38 20.19 -13.31
CA ARG A 173 18.29 21.16 -13.44
C ARG A 173 18.59 22.36 -12.57
N ASP A 174 18.55 23.54 -13.17
CA ASP A 174 18.60 24.79 -12.44
C ASP A 174 17.28 24.95 -11.68
N LEU A 175 17.37 24.97 -10.35
CA LEU A 175 16.23 25.31 -9.51
C LEU A 175 16.08 26.84 -9.56
N SER A 176 14.85 27.35 -9.52
CA SER A 176 14.55 28.79 -9.58
C SER A 176 15.11 29.61 -8.41
N SER A 177 15.92 29.01 -7.54
CA SER A 177 16.73 29.66 -6.51
C SER A 177 18.11 30.00 -7.10
N PRO A 178 18.55 31.27 -7.09
CA PRO A 178 19.85 31.65 -7.65
C PRO A 178 21.00 30.85 -7.02
N GLY A 179 21.75 30.12 -7.85
CA GLY A 179 23.03 29.50 -7.47
C GLY A 179 23.00 28.05 -6.99
N GLN A 180 21.89 27.32 -7.12
CA GLN A 180 21.84 25.89 -6.79
C GLN A 180 21.62 25.02 -8.05
N SER A 181 22.71 24.51 -8.60
CA SER A 181 22.66 23.34 -9.49
C SER A 181 22.66 22.07 -8.64
N CYS A 182 21.73 21.16 -8.92
CA CYS A 182 21.71 19.86 -8.26
C CYS A 182 21.63 18.77 -9.32
N ASN A 183 22.58 17.83 -9.26
CA ASN A 183 22.54 16.63 -10.09
C ASN A 183 21.42 15.72 -9.58
N ARG A 184 20.53 15.37 -10.50
CA ARG A 184 19.46 14.40 -10.26
C ARG A 184 19.58 13.23 -11.21
N ASP A 185 19.55 12.04 -10.63
CA ASP A 185 19.36 10.82 -11.39
C ASP A 185 17.87 10.48 -11.38
N ALA A 186 17.30 10.36 -12.58
CA ALA A 186 15.92 9.92 -12.74
C ALA A 186 15.92 8.40 -12.81
N THR A 187 15.53 7.75 -11.71
CA THR A 187 15.32 6.32 -11.69
C THR A 187 13.86 6.04 -11.93
N ASN A 188 13.53 5.15 -12.88
CA ASN A 188 12.15 4.70 -13.03
C ASN A 188 11.85 3.66 -11.94
N TYR A 189 11.61 4.16 -10.73
CA TYR A 189 11.20 3.36 -9.59
C TYR A 189 9.71 3.58 -9.42
N ILE A 190 8.87 2.79 -10.11
CA ILE A 190 7.39 2.59 -10.01
C ILE A 190 6.47 3.82 -9.77
N ASN A 191 6.82 4.74 -8.88
CA ASN A 191 6.26 6.08 -8.67
C ASN A 191 7.12 7.22 -9.24
N GLY A 192 8.24 6.93 -9.92
CA GLY A 192 9.13 7.95 -10.50
C GLY A 192 9.88 8.74 -9.43
N PHE A 193 10.94 8.18 -8.87
CA PHE A 193 11.79 8.86 -7.90
C PHE A 193 12.97 9.54 -8.61
N SER A 194 13.17 10.84 -8.37
CA SER A 194 14.44 11.49 -8.65
C SER A 194 15.36 11.29 -7.45
N GLY A 195 16.43 10.52 -7.62
CA GLY A 195 17.52 10.44 -6.64
C GLY A 195 18.30 11.74 -6.66
N LEU A 196 18.40 12.38 -5.49
CA LEU A 196 19.26 13.53 -5.25
C LEU A 196 20.50 13.03 -4.51
N GLU A 197 21.70 13.39 -4.96
CA GLU A 197 22.91 13.20 -4.15
C GLU A 197 22.86 14.19 -2.97
N LEU A 198 22.50 13.69 -1.79
CA LEU A 198 22.29 14.48 -0.58
C LEU A 198 23.57 15.16 -0.05
N TRP A 199 24.76 14.86 -0.56
CA TRP A 199 25.99 15.56 -0.15
C TRP A 199 26.07 17.00 -0.68
N GLN A 200 25.27 17.37 -1.70
CA GLN A 200 25.21 18.73 -2.25
C GLN A 200 24.08 19.58 -1.66
N LEU A 201 23.19 18.98 -0.85
CA LEU A 201 22.07 19.64 -0.19
C LEU A 201 22.18 19.42 1.32
N THR A 202 22.60 20.44 2.06
CA THR A 202 22.71 20.38 3.52
C THR A 202 21.31 20.33 4.15
N TYR A 203 20.74 19.13 4.33
CA TYR A 203 19.58 18.88 5.17
C TYR A 203 19.85 17.65 6.05
N SER A 204 19.90 17.87 7.37
CA SER A 204 20.02 16.80 8.37
C SER A 204 18.69 16.04 8.45
N ALA A 205 18.67 14.77 8.06
CA ALA A 205 17.62 13.85 8.50
C ALA A 205 17.88 13.57 9.98
N ASN A 206 17.24 14.34 10.87
CA ASN A 206 17.38 14.09 12.30
C ASN A 206 16.82 12.70 12.62
N PRO A 207 17.60 11.82 13.27
CA PRO A 207 17.05 10.59 13.83
C PRO A 207 15.98 10.98 14.85
N CYS A 208 14.80 10.36 14.75
CA CYS A 208 13.77 10.46 15.78
C CYS A 208 14.34 9.94 17.10
N ASN A 209 14.30 10.77 18.14
CA ASN A 209 14.62 10.43 19.54
C ASN A 209 13.71 9.32 20.08
#